data_AF-A0A2H0LAY2-F1
#
_entry.id   AF-A0A2H0LAY2-F1
#
_cell.length_a   1.000
_cell.length_b   1.000
_cell.length_c   1.000
_cell.angle_alpha   90.00
_cell.angle_beta   90.00
_cell.angle_gamma   90.00
#
_symmetry.space_group_name_H-M   'P 1'
#
loop_
_entity.id
_entity.type
_entity.pdbx_description
1 polymer ?
#
loop_
_entity_poly.entity_id
_entity_poly.type
_entity_poly.pdbx_seq_one_letter_code
_entity_poly.pdbx_strand_id
1 'polypeptide(L)' 'MEKPAAPVEKLVDVREMSRILNVPVSWLYERTRLGTIPCIRIGKYVRFEPLEVLAFFRKQRAE' A
#
# COMPACT_ATOMS: atom_id res chain seq x y z
N MET A 1 7.09 11.40 -23.06
CA MET A 1 7.58 12.25 -21.95
C MET A 1 8.17 11.33 -20.91
N GLU A 2 9.43 10.96 -21.13
CA GLU A 2 10.23 10.18 -20.18
C GLU A 2 10.49 10.98 -18.91
N LYS A 3 10.49 10.30 -17.77
CA LYS A 3 11.32 10.69 -16.64
C LYS A 3 11.97 9.43 -16.08
N PRO A 4 13.26 9.20 -16.32
CA PRO A 4 14.07 8.34 -15.47
C PRO A 4 14.48 9.20 -14.28
N ALA A 5 13.76 9.06 -13.17
CA ALA A 5 14.28 9.41 -11.86
C ALA A 5 14.57 8.08 -11.17
N ALA A 6 15.73 7.95 -10.50
CA ALA A 6 16.07 6.83 -9.64
C ALA A 6 14.83 6.38 -8.82
N PRO A 7 14.67 5.07 -8.50
CA PRO A 7 13.39 4.49 -8.10
C PRO A 7 12.95 5.03 -6.74
N VAL A 8 12.39 6.23 -6.73
CA VAL A 8 11.51 6.68 -5.67
C VAL A 8 10.28 5.80 -5.80
N GLU A 9 10.22 4.77 -4.97
CA GLU A 9 9.11 3.83 -4.93
C GLU A 9 7.81 4.62 -4.88
N LYS A 10 7.05 4.51 -5.97
CA LYS A 10 5.91 5.38 -6.18
C LYS A 10 4.86 5.01 -5.15
N LEU A 11 4.60 5.93 -4.23
CA LEU A 11 3.52 5.79 -3.27
C LEU A 11 2.18 5.75 -4.00
N VAL A 12 1.44 4.68 -3.76
CA VAL A 12 0.13 4.45 -4.38
C VAL A 12 -1.00 4.85 -3.44
N ASP A 13 -2.15 5.20 -4.00
CA ASP A 13 -3.35 5.41 -3.19
C ASP A 13 -4.05 4.08 -2.84
N VAL A 14 -5.11 4.16 -2.03
CA VAL A 14 -5.90 2.99 -1.59
C VAL A 14 -6.54 2.22 -2.76
N ARG A 15 -6.92 2.90 -3.86
CA ARG A 15 -7.54 2.25 -5.02
C ARG A 15 -6.49 1.51 -5.82
N GLU A 16 -5.35 2.14 -6.08
CA GLU A 16 -4.21 1.49 -6.72
C GLU A 16 -3.72 0.30 -5.91
N MET A 17 -3.56 0.45 -4.60
CA MET A 17 -3.14 -0.65 -3.72
C MET A 17 -4.17 -1.80 -3.69
N SER A 18 -5.46 -1.49 -3.70
CA SER A 18 -6.51 -2.51 -3.78
C SER A 18 -6.42 -3.36 -5.05
N ARG A 19 -6.05 -2.73 -6.19
CA ARG A 19 -5.82 -3.44 -7.46
C ARG A 19 -4.57 -4.30 -7.41
N ILE A 20 -3.49 -3.80 -6.81
CA ILE A 20 -2.23 -4.54 -6.64
C ILE A 20 -2.44 -5.81 -5.80
N LEU A 21 -3.18 -5.68 -4.68
CA LEU A 21 -3.50 -6.81 -3.80
C LEU A 21 -4.65 -7.68 -4.33
N ASN A 22 -5.35 -7.21 -5.37
CA ASN A 22 -6.58 -7.79 -5.90
C ASN A 22 -7.65 -8.02 -4.80
N VAL A 23 -7.88 -7.01 -3.96
CA VAL A 23 -8.85 -7.02 -2.86
C VAL A 23 -9.85 -5.86 -2.98
N PRO A 24 -11.02 -5.94 -2.33
CA PRO A 24 -11.95 -4.81 -2.30
C PRO A 24 -11.34 -3.58 -1.61
N VAL A 25 -11.62 -2.39 -2.13
CA VAL A 25 -11.20 -1.10 -1.55
C VAL A 25 -11.72 -0.94 -0.11
N SER A 26 -12.95 -1.37 0.16
CA SER A 26 -13.56 -1.34 1.50
C SER A 26 -12.76 -2.14 2.53
N TRP A 27 -12.29 -3.33 2.16
CA TRP A 27 -11.43 -4.15 3.00
C TRP A 27 -10.11 -3.44 3.31
N LEU A 28 -9.51 -2.77 2.31
CA LEU A 28 -8.26 -2.04 2.51
C LEU A 28 -8.45 -0.81 3.42
N TYR A 29 -9.57 -0.10 3.31
CA TYR A 29 -9.93 0.97 4.26
C TYR A 29 -10.07 0.45 5.68
N GLU A 30 -10.74 -0.68 5.88
CA GLU A 30 -10.90 -1.29 7.19
C GLU A 30 -9.55 -1.66 7.80
N ARG A 31 -8.69 -2.34 7.02
CA ARG A 31 -7.33 -2.71 7.46
C ARG A 31 -6.46 -1.51 7.80
N THR A 32 -6.57 -0.43 7.03
CA THR A 32 -5.90 0.85 7.25
C THR A 32 -6.38 1.52 8.54
N ARG A 33 -7.70 1.48 8.79
CA ARG A 33 -8.32 2.01 10.01
C ARG A 33 -7.87 1.22 11.24
N LEU A 34 -7.77 -0.10 11.13
CA LEU A 34 -7.26 -0.98 12.19
C LEU A 34 -5.75 -0.86 12.40
N GLY A 35 -5.01 -0.18 11.51
CA GLY A 35 -3.55 -0.07 11.59
C GLY A 35 -2.81 -1.39 11.35
N THR A 36 -3.47 -2.34 10.69
CA THR A 36 -2.96 -3.72 10.49
C THR A 36 -2.10 -3.87 9.23
N ILE A 37 -2.00 -2.84 8.40
CA ILE A 37 -1.22 -2.81 7.16
C ILE A 37 -0.33 -1.56 7.20
N PRO A 38 0.95 -1.66 6.76
CA PRO A 38 1.81 -0.50 6.64
C PRO A 38 1.20 0.53 5.69
N CYS A 39 1.04 1.75 6.19
CA CYS A 39 0.50 2.87 5.42
C CYS A 39 1.10 4.18 5.90
N ILE A 40 1.32 5.10 4.95
CA ILE A 40 1.90 6.41 5.19
C ILE A 40 0.75 7.42 5.21
N ARG A 41 0.54 8.07 6.36
CA ARG A 41 -0.48 9.11 6.52
C ARG A 41 0.12 10.49 6.25
N ILE A 42 -0.38 11.15 5.21
CA ILE A 42 0.02 12.50 4.82
C ILE A 42 -1.20 13.40 5.01
N GLY A 43 -1.37 13.90 6.24
CA GLY A 43 -2.58 14.62 6.64
C GLY A 43 -3.83 13.75 6.48
N LYS A 44 -4.77 14.16 5.62
CA LYS A 44 -5.99 13.38 5.31
C LYS A 44 -5.77 12.24 4.29
N TYR A 45 -4.61 12.20 3.63
CA TYR A 45 -4.32 11.23 2.60
C TYR A 45 -3.63 10.01 3.20
N VAL A 46 -4.03 8.83 2.75
CA VAL A 46 -3.33 7.58 3.03
C VAL A 46 -2.65 7.12 1.75
N ARG A 47 -1.36 6.82 1.87
CA ARG A 47 -0.51 6.30 0.82
C ARG A 47 0.09 4.98 1.23
N PHE A 48 0.42 4.15 0.25
CA PHE A 48 1.01 2.84 0.48
C PHE A 48 2.28 2.72 -0.33
N GLU A 49 3.28 2.08 0.25
CA GLU A 49 4.44 1.58 -0.48
C GLU A 49 4.16 0.13 -0.89
N PRO A 50 4.01 -0.17 -2.20
CA PRO A 50 3.60 -1.51 -2.63
C PRO A 50 4.53 -2.62 -2.15
N LEU A 51 5.85 -2.39 -2.20
CA LEU A 51 6.83 -3.40 -1.81
C LEU A 51 6.76 -3.70 -0.31
N GLU A 52 6.67 -2.67 0.53
CA GLU A 52 6.54 -2.82 1.98
C GLU A 52 5.28 -3.62 2.35
N VAL A 53 4.13 -3.27 1.76
CA VAL A 53 2.87 -3.96 2.04
C VAL A 53 2.91 -5.41 1.57
N LEU A 54 3.46 -5.68 0.38
CA LEU A 54 3.61 -7.06 -0.10
C LEU A 54 4.57 -7.86 0.77
N ALA A 55 5.67 -7.26 1.23
CA ALA A 55 6.61 -7.89 2.14
C ALA A 55 5.96 -8.22 3.50
N PHE A 56 5.13 -7.30 4.03
CA PHE A 56 4.37 -7.52 5.25
C PHE A 56 3.47 -8.77 5.15
N PHE A 57 2.70 -8.90 4.07
CA PHE A 57 1.84 -10.08 3.86
C PHE A 57 2.64 -11.37 3.62
N ARG A 58 3.79 -11.29 2.95
CA ARG A 58 4.68 -12.44 2.78
C ARG A 58 5.24 -12.94 4.10
N LYS A 59 5.59 -12.03 5.02
CA LYS A 59 6.06 -12.38 6.37
C LYS A 59 4.96 -13.07 7.19
N GLN A 60 3.72 -12.55 7.16
CA GLN A 60 2.59 -13.16 7.86
C GLN A 60 2.25 -14.60 7.41
N ARG A 61 2.58 -14.99 6.19
CA ARG A 61 2.34 -16.36 5.69
C ARG A 61 3.38 -17.38 6.19
N ALA A 62 4.53 -16.90 6.67
CA ALA A 62 5.65 -17.74 7.08
C ALA A 62 5.62 -18.14 8.57
N GLU A 63 4.60 -17.73 9.31
CA GLU A 63 4.25 -18.16 10.68
C GLU A 63 2.99 -19.02 10.66
#